data_AF-A0A822XVT7-F1
#
_entry.id   AF-A0A822XVT7-F1
#
_cell.length_a   1.000
_cell.length_b   1.000
_cell.length_c   1.000
_cell.angle_alpha   90.00
_cell.angle_beta   90.00
_cell.angle_gamma   90.00
#
_symmetry.space_group_name_H-M   'P 1'
#
loop_
_entity.id
_entity.type
_entity.pdbx_description
1 polymer ?
#
loop_
_entity_poly.entity_id
_entity_poly.type
_entity_poly.pdbx_seq_one_letter_code
_entity_poly.pdbx_strand_id
1 'polypeptide(L)'
;MPWPMLLRLILPWLLSITKATEVSTLFQTKPGCQDNCGNISIPYPFGIGDDPSCFMDYDFKLICNTSSDNPVLQTQDGQPVLNISLQGQLTTSIQVAVQCQVGDSKPWNSPYSALQLQKAYRVSNIRNIFMSVGCEMNGNLYDYMGKGALY
;
A
#
# COMPACT_ATOMS: atom_id res chain seq x y z
N MET A 1 -41.44 16.77 57.24
CA MET A 1 -40.06 16.90 56.74
C MET A 1 -39.91 16.00 55.51
N PRO A 2 -40.09 16.52 54.28
CA PRO A 2 -40.08 15.71 53.07
C PRO A 2 -38.68 15.76 52.45
N TRP A 3 -37.78 14.91 52.92
CA TRP A 3 -36.44 14.74 52.36
C TRP A 3 -36.17 13.25 52.22
N PRO A 4 -36.79 12.57 51.23
CA PRO A 4 -35.96 11.79 50.28
C PRO A 4 -36.56 11.62 48.87
N MET A 5 -37.54 12.42 48.45
CA MET A 5 -38.24 12.18 47.18
C MET A 5 -37.59 12.81 45.93
N LEU A 6 -36.61 13.70 46.08
CA LEU A 6 -35.94 14.34 44.95
C LEU A 6 -34.79 13.51 44.34
N LEU A 7 -34.32 12.45 45.01
CA LEU A 7 -33.17 11.66 44.54
C LEU A 7 -33.54 10.52 43.56
N ARG A 8 -34.81 10.39 43.15
CA ARG A 8 -35.27 9.32 42.24
C ARG A 8 -35.61 9.77 40.83
N LEU A 9 -35.55 11.08 40.53
CA LEU A 9 -35.87 11.61 39.19
C LEU A 9 -34.64 11.90 38.30
N ILE A 10 -33.42 11.69 38.80
CA ILE A 10 -32.17 11.99 38.07
C ILE A 10 -31.46 10.73 37.54
N LEU A 11 -32.02 9.53 37.74
CA LEU A 11 -31.35 8.26 37.40
C LEU A 11 -31.70 7.61 36.04
N PRO A 12 -32.60 8.10 35.15
CA PRO A 12 -32.76 7.52 33.82
C PRO A 12 -32.10 8.32 32.69
N TRP A 13 -31.25 9.32 32.98
CA TRP A 13 -30.59 10.15 31.95
C TRP A 13 -29.11 9.79 31.69
N LEU A 14 -28.65 8.63 32.13
CA LEU A 14 -27.25 8.18 31.99
C LEU A 14 -27.06 6.87 31.22
N LEU A 15 -28.12 6.28 30.64
CA LEU A 15 -28.05 5.15 29.72
C LEU A 15 -28.84 5.56 28.46
N SER A 16 -28.28 5.81 27.29
CA SER A 16 -27.11 5.19 26.68
C SER A 16 -26.49 6.16 25.67
N ILE A 17 -25.25 6.60 25.89
CA ILE A 17 -24.42 7.05 24.77
C ILE A 17 -23.82 5.77 24.20
N THR A 18 -24.55 5.09 23.30
CA THR A 18 -23.90 4.11 22.42
C THR A 18 -22.97 4.91 21.54
N LYS A 19 -21.67 4.93 21.85
CA LYS A 19 -20.66 5.32 20.87
C LYS A 19 -20.87 4.40 19.67
N ALA A 20 -21.36 4.95 18.57
CA ALA A 20 -21.24 4.27 17.30
C ALA A 20 -19.74 4.05 17.09
N THR A 21 -19.30 2.79 17.10
CA THR A 21 -18.03 2.44 16.50
C THR A 21 -18.14 2.82 15.04
N GLU A 22 -17.47 3.90 14.65
CA GLU A 22 -17.20 4.21 13.24
C GLU A 22 -16.40 3.02 12.69
N VAL A 23 -17.11 2.09 12.04
CA VAL A 23 -16.47 1.11 11.18
C VAL A 23 -15.85 1.94 10.06
N SER A 24 -14.52 2.02 9.99
CA SER A 24 -13.83 2.70 8.89
C SER A 24 -14.31 2.10 7.57
N THR A 25 -15.20 2.83 6.89
CA THR A 25 -15.77 2.49 5.58
C THR A 25 -14.72 2.53 4.45
N LEU A 26 -13.48 2.92 4.77
CA LEU A 26 -12.38 3.10 3.83
C LEU A 26 -11.71 1.79 3.39
N PHE A 27 -11.88 0.70 4.12
CA PHE A 27 -11.25 -0.58 3.78
C PHE A 27 -12.26 -1.65 3.40
N GLN A 28 -13.18 -1.28 2.52
CA GLN A 28 -14.17 -2.20 1.98
C GLN A 28 -13.99 -2.28 0.46
N THR A 29 -13.93 -3.50 -0.06
CA THR A 29 -14.02 -3.73 -1.50
C THR A 29 -15.39 -3.29 -1.99
N LYS A 30 -15.45 -2.70 -3.19
CA LYS A 30 -16.73 -2.36 -3.80
C LYS A 30 -17.58 -3.63 -4.00
N PRO A 31 -18.88 -3.61 -3.65
CA PRO A 31 -19.75 -4.78 -3.84
C PRO A 31 -19.77 -5.25 -5.30
N GLY A 32 -19.63 -6.55 -5.52
CA GLY A 32 -19.58 -7.17 -6.85
C GLY A 32 -18.18 -7.21 -7.49
N CYS A 33 -17.17 -6.64 -6.83
CA CYS A 33 -15.79 -6.66 -7.29
C CYS A 33 -14.95 -7.70 -6.55
N GLN A 34 -13.86 -8.14 -7.18
CA GLN A 34 -12.90 -9.04 -6.56
C GLN A 34 -12.24 -8.38 -5.34
N ASP A 35 -12.33 -9.02 -4.19
CA ASP A 35 -11.94 -8.48 -2.88
C ASP A 35 -10.53 -8.87 -2.43
N ASN A 36 -9.89 -9.83 -3.12
CA ASN A 36 -8.54 -10.26 -2.81
C ASN A 36 -7.76 -10.76 -4.03
N CYS A 37 -6.44 -10.84 -3.88
CA CYS A 37 -5.56 -11.59 -4.77
C CYS A 37 -4.52 -12.30 -3.91
N GLY A 38 -4.58 -13.64 -3.89
CA GLY A 38 -3.83 -14.42 -2.91
C GLY A 38 -4.24 -14.01 -1.48
N ASN A 39 -3.28 -13.59 -0.67
CA ASN A 39 -3.49 -13.20 0.73
C ASN A 39 -3.69 -11.69 0.93
N ILE A 40 -3.84 -10.90 -0.14
CA ILE A 40 -3.95 -9.44 -0.06
C ILE A 40 -5.38 -9.03 -0.35
N SER A 41 -6.04 -8.38 0.62
CA SER A 41 -7.35 -7.74 0.44
C SER A 41 -7.23 -6.43 -0.35
N ILE A 42 -8.24 -6.15 -1.17
CA ILE A 42 -8.24 -5.07 -2.15
C ILE A 42 -9.43 -4.14 -1.85
N PRO A 43 -9.21 -3.10 -1.04
CA PRO A 43 -10.25 -2.12 -0.73
C PRO A 43 -10.42 -1.12 -1.88
N TYR A 44 -11.60 -0.52 -1.99
CA TYR A 44 -11.75 0.71 -2.77
C TYR A 44 -10.83 1.79 -2.17
N PRO A 45 -10.09 2.59 -2.97
CA PRO A 45 -10.25 2.88 -4.39
C PRO A 45 -9.61 1.88 -5.38
N PHE A 46 -8.88 0.88 -4.89
CA PHE A 46 -8.22 -0.12 -5.72
C PHE A 46 -9.22 -1.18 -6.23
N GLY A 47 -8.90 -1.80 -7.35
CA GLY A 47 -9.71 -2.87 -7.91
C GLY A 47 -8.98 -3.69 -8.96
N ILE A 48 -9.51 -4.88 -9.24
CA ILE A 48 -9.08 -5.75 -10.33
C ILE A 48 -10.24 -5.93 -11.31
N GLY A 49 -9.91 -6.17 -12.57
CA GLY A 49 -10.85 -6.60 -13.60
C GLY A 49 -11.06 -5.54 -14.66
N ASP A 50 -11.99 -5.83 -15.57
CA ASP A 50 -12.29 -4.98 -16.72
C ASP A 50 -13.51 -4.09 -16.50
N ASP A 51 -14.28 -4.33 -15.43
CA ASP A 51 -15.35 -3.42 -15.01
C ASP A 51 -14.74 -2.14 -14.40
N PRO A 52 -14.88 -0.97 -15.06
CA PRO A 52 -14.37 0.29 -14.54
C PRO A 52 -15.07 0.73 -13.25
N SER A 53 -16.19 0.10 -12.89
CA SER A 53 -16.85 0.37 -11.62
C SER A 53 -16.01 -0.10 -10.43
N CYS A 54 -15.13 -1.09 -10.60
CA CYS A 54 -14.40 -1.74 -9.51
C CYS A 54 -13.20 -0.97 -8.95
N PHE A 55 -12.78 0.10 -9.60
CA PHE A 55 -11.71 0.97 -9.15
C PHE A 55 -12.12 2.44 -9.31
N MET A 56 -11.46 3.35 -8.59
CA MET A 56 -11.83 4.77 -8.63
C MET A 56 -11.49 5.43 -9.97
N ASP A 57 -10.33 5.08 -10.53
CA ASP A 57 -9.81 5.55 -11.81
C ASP A 57 -8.84 4.49 -12.35
N TYR A 58 -8.47 4.58 -13.63
CA TYR A 58 -7.54 3.65 -14.26
C TYR A 58 -6.20 3.54 -13.51
N ASP A 59 -5.73 4.64 -12.91
CA ASP A 59 -4.52 4.64 -12.07
C ASP A 59 -4.63 3.72 -10.83
N PHE A 60 -5.84 3.39 -10.37
CA PHE A 60 -6.10 2.49 -9.24
C PHE A 60 -6.36 1.03 -9.65
N LYS A 61 -6.36 0.73 -10.95
CA LYS A 61 -6.50 -0.65 -11.44
C LYS A 61 -5.23 -1.44 -11.11
N LEU A 62 -5.42 -2.59 -10.47
CA LEU A 62 -4.37 -3.57 -10.18
C LEU A 62 -4.57 -4.82 -11.03
N ILE A 63 -3.50 -5.62 -11.13
CA ILE A 63 -3.49 -6.88 -11.86
C ILE A 63 -3.24 -8.00 -10.86
N CYS A 64 -4.09 -9.03 -10.88
CA CYS A 64 -3.81 -10.27 -10.16
C CYS A 64 -3.22 -11.29 -11.13
N ASN A 65 -1.93 -11.54 -11.01
CA ASN A 65 -1.24 -12.53 -11.84
C ASN A 65 -1.42 -13.92 -11.21
N THR A 66 -2.17 -14.78 -11.89
CA THR A 66 -2.48 -16.15 -11.46
C THR A 66 -1.67 -17.22 -12.22
N SER A 67 -0.57 -16.84 -12.87
CA SER A 67 0.25 -17.78 -13.67
C SER A 67 1.04 -18.78 -12.82
N SER A 68 1.18 -18.53 -11.52
CA SER A 68 1.80 -19.42 -10.53
C SER A 68 0.77 -19.92 -9.51
N ASP A 69 1.08 -21.02 -8.82
CA ASP A 69 0.25 -21.59 -7.75
C ASP A 69 -0.13 -20.57 -6.66
N ASN A 70 0.73 -19.58 -6.43
CA ASN A 70 0.46 -18.44 -5.57
C ASN A 70 0.16 -17.20 -6.43
N PRO A 71 -1.08 -16.67 -6.41
CA PRO A 71 -1.41 -15.43 -7.10
C PRO A 71 -0.61 -14.24 -6.54
N VAL A 72 -0.13 -13.38 -7.44
CA VAL A 72 0.63 -12.17 -7.09
C VAL A 72 -0.15 -10.93 -7.51
N LEU A 73 -0.46 -10.06 -6.56
CA LEU A 73 -1.04 -8.76 -6.84
C LEU A 73 0.05 -7.81 -7.34
N GLN A 74 -0.20 -7.10 -8.44
CA GLN A 74 0.76 -6.24 -9.10
C GLN A 74 0.12 -4.91 -9.54
N THR A 75 0.95 -3.87 -9.62
CA THR A 75 0.60 -2.64 -10.33
C THR A 75 0.47 -2.90 -11.83
N GLN A 76 -0.04 -1.93 -12.59
CA GLN A 76 -0.12 -2.02 -14.05
C GLN A 76 1.26 -2.11 -14.72
N ASP A 77 2.29 -1.55 -14.07
CA ASP A 77 3.68 -1.59 -14.52
C ASP A 77 4.44 -2.84 -14.03
N GLY A 78 3.73 -3.78 -13.38
CA GLY A 78 4.25 -5.10 -12.99
C GLY A 78 5.04 -5.13 -11.68
N GLN A 79 5.05 -4.06 -10.88
CA GLN A 79 5.65 -4.13 -9.53
C GLN A 79 4.73 -4.89 -8.58
N PRO A 80 5.28 -5.81 -7.76
CA PRO A 80 4.50 -6.55 -6.78
C PRO A 80 3.93 -5.61 -5.72
N VAL A 81 2.66 -5.81 -5.39
CA VAL A 81 2.00 -5.20 -4.24
C VAL A 81 2.17 -6.15 -3.07
N LEU A 82 2.79 -5.67 -2.00
CA LEU A 82 3.06 -6.46 -0.80
C LEU A 82 1.97 -6.28 0.26
N ASN A 83 1.37 -5.09 0.32
CA ASN A 83 0.31 -4.77 1.28
C ASN A 83 -0.49 -3.54 0.82
N ILE A 84 -1.78 -3.53 1.17
CA ILE A 84 -2.61 -2.33 1.10
C ILE A 84 -3.09 -2.04 2.52
N SER A 85 -2.79 -0.85 3.02
CA SER A 85 -3.15 -0.43 4.37
C SER A 85 -4.55 0.19 4.44
N LEU A 86 -5.13 0.20 5.63
CA LEU A 86 -6.44 0.83 5.92
C LEU A 86 -6.49 2.32 5.54
N GLN A 87 -5.34 2.98 5.50
CA GLN A 87 -5.21 4.39 5.16
C GLN A 87 -5.02 4.64 3.65
N GLY A 88 -5.20 3.62 2.80
CA GLY A 88 -5.05 3.74 1.36
C GLY A 88 -3.58 3.78 0.89
N GLN A 89 -2.63 3.35 1.71
CA GLN A 89 -1.22 3.26 1.33
C GLN A 89 -0.95 1.89 0.71
N LEU A 90 -0.38 1.89 -0.48
CA LEU A 90 0.09 0.70 -1.18
C LEU A 90 1.58 0.52 -0.92
N THR A 91 1.96 -0.64 -0.39
CA THR A 91 3.36 -1.04 -0.19
C THR A 91 3.80 -1.90 -1.36
N THR A 92 4.89 -1.50 -2.02
CA THR A 92 5.47 -2.21 -3.17
C THR A 92 6.98 -2.36 -3.00
N SER A 93 7.55 -3.35 -3.68
CA SER A 93 9.00 -3.50 -3.80
C SER A 93 9.42 -3.43 -5.26
N ILE A 94 10.51 -2.73 -5.53
CA ILE A 94 11.19 -2.82 -6.83
C ILE A 94 12.09 -4.05 -6.88
N GLN A 95 12.40 -4.48 -8.10
CA GLN A 95 13.43 -5.49 -8.31
C GLN A 95 14.78 -4.97 -7.79
N VAL A 96 15.57 -5.87 -7.22
CA VAL A 96 16.89 -5.54 -6.70
C VAL A 96 17.85 -5.41 -7.89
N ALA A 97 18.56 -4.28 -7.96
CA ALA A 97 19.69 -4.14 -8.87
C ALA A 97 20.86 -4.97 -8.32
N VAL A 98 21.27 -6.02 -9.03
CA VAL A 98 22.33 -6.94 -8.61
C VAL A 98 23.56 -6.78 -9.49
N GLN A 99 24.71 -6.53 -8.86
CA GLN A 99 26.01 -6.57 -9.51
C GLN A 99 26.89 -7.62 -8.82
N CYS A 100 27.19 -8.72 -9.50
CA CYS A 100 28.15 -9.71 -9.02
C CYS A 100 29.51 -9.44 -9.67
N GLN A 101 30.52 -9.08 -8.88
CA GLN A 101 31.88 -8.95 -9.36
C GLN A 101 32.60 -10.30 -9.24
N VAL A 102 33.10 -10.84 -10.35
CA VAL A 102 33.97 -12.02 -10.38
C VAL A 102 35.33 -11.57 -10.91
N GLY A 103 36.34 -11.50 -10.04
CA GLY A 103 37.69 -11.01 -10.36
C GLY A 103 37.83 -9.48 -10.41
N ASP A 104 38.92 -8.98 -10.98
CA ASP A 104 39.26 -7.53 -10.99
C ASP A 104 38.48 -6.72 -12.05
N SER A 105 37.70 -7.37 -12.91
CA SER A 105 36.89 -6.68 -13.91
C SER A 105 35.66 -6.04 -13.27
N LYS A 106 35.62 -4.71 -13.22
CA LYS A 106 34.37 -3.95 -13.01
C LYS A 106 33.62 -3.92 -14.35
N PRO A 107 32.49 -4.64 -14.52
CA PRO A 107 31.67 -4.43 -15.71
C PRO A 107 31.23 -2.96 -15.75
N TRP A 108 31.32 -2.33 -16.93
CA TRP A 108 30.94 -0.93 -17.16
C TRP A 108 29.44 -0.67 -16.98
N ASN A 109 28.64 -1.72 -16.79
CA ASN A 109 27.20 -1.61 -16.58
C ASN A 109 26.90 -1.50 -15.09
N SER A 110 26.47 -0.32 -14.65
CA SER A 110 25.80 -0.17 -13.36
C SER A 110 24.38 -0.72 -13.49
N PRO A 111 24.01 -1.80 -12.77
CA PRO A 111 22.64 -2.28 -12.81
C PRO A 111 21.74 -1.22 -12.18
N TYR A 112 20.63 -0.92 -12.85
CA TYR A 112 19.60 -0.03 -12.33
C TYR A 112 18.28 -0.76 -12.29
N SER A 113 17.42 -0.33 -11.37
CA SER A 113 16.02 -0.76 -11.29
C SER A 113 15.18 0.48 -11.09
N ALA A 114 14.02 0.52 -11.74
CA ALA A 114 13.16 1.69 -11.74
C ALA A 114 11.82 1.35 -11.12
N LEU A 115 11.28 2.31 -10.37
CA LEU A 115 9.88 2.31 -9.94
C LEU A 115 9.12 3.24 -10.87
N GLN A 116 8.29 2.68 -11.76
CA GLN A 116 7.33 3.47 -12.51
C GLN A 116 6.01 3.47 -11.72
N LEU A 117 5.43 4.66 -11.54
CA LEU A 117 4.15 4.82 -10.85
C LEU A 117 3.16 5.55 -11.74
N GLN A 118 1.89 5.18 -11.60
CA GLN A 118 0.77 5.95 -12.15
C GLN A 118 0.63 7.30 -11.42
N LYS A 119 -0.07 8.25 -12.03
CA LYS A 119 -0.10 9.66 -11.56
C LYS A 119 -0.78 9.82 -10.20
N ALA A 120 -1.72 8.94 -9.87
CA ALA A 120 -2.40 8.92 -8.57
C ALA A 120 -1.48 8.57 -7.39
N TYR A 121 -0.29 7.99 -7.63
CA TYR A 121 0.61 7.57 -6.57
C TYR A 121 1.70 8.61 -6.27
N ARG A 122 2.07 8.66 -4.99
CA ARG A 122 3.25 9.39 -4.53
C ARG A 122 4.03 8.50 -3.57
N VAL A 123 5.35 8.43 -3.77
CA VAL A 123 6.24 7.75 -2.83
C VAL A 123 6.22 8.48 -1.48
N SER A 124 6.00 7.72 -0.39
CA SER A 124 6.04 8.27 0.96
C SER A 124 7.42 8.87 1.24
N ASN A 125 7.54 9.98 1.95
CA ASN A 125 8.86 10.52 2.33
C ASN A 125 9.39 9.96 3.66
N ILE A 126 8.59 9.13 4.36
CA ILE A 126 8.90 8.62 5.69
C ILE A 126 8.78 7.09 5.81
N ARG A 127 8.22 6.43 4.81
CA ARG A 127 7.94 4.97 4.83
C ARG A 127 8.59 4.27 3.63
N ASN A 128 9.89 4.50 3.45
CA ASN A 128 10.68 3.75 2.47
C ASN A 128 11.83 3.05 3.17
N ILE A 129 12.21 1.90 2.62
CA ILE A 129 13.44 1.21 2.99
C ILE A 129 14.31 1.17 1.74
N PHE A 130 15.46 1.83 1.79
CA PHE A 130 16.52 1.71 0.80
C PHE A 130 17.67 0.97 1.46
N MET A 131 18.09 -0.15 0.87
CA MET A 131 19.15 -0.99 1.41
C MET A 131 20.09 -1.42 0.29
N SER A 132 21.36 -1.46 0.65
CA SER A 132 22.48 -1.72 -0.23
C SER A 132 23.40 -2.69 0.54
N VAL A 133 23.76 -3.82 -0.05
CA VAL A 133 24.56 -4.88 0.59
C VAL A 133 25.68 -5.34 -0.36
N GLY A 134 26.93 -5.18 0.05
CA GLY A 134 28.10 -5.61 -0.73
C GLY A 134 29.41 -4.97 -0.26
N CYS A 135 30.52 -5.41 -0.86
CA CYS A 135 31.84 -4.79 -0.66
C CYS A 135 32.03 -3.64 -1.66
N GLU A 136 32.58 -2.51 -1.20
CA GLU A 136 32.88 -1.33 -2.03
C GLU A 136 31.72 -0.87 -2.93
N MET A 137 30.49 -0.95 -2.44
CA MET A 137 29.31 -0.60 -3.22
C MET A 137 28.80 0.82 -2.94
N ASN A 138 28.19 1.44 -3.95
CA ASN A 138 27.47 2.69 -3.80
C ASN A 138 26.04 2.51 -4.33
N GLY A 139 25.05 2.74 -3.47
CA GLY A 139 23.63 2.69 -3.82
C GLY A 139 23.10 4.10 -4.05
N ASN A 140 22.56 4.37 -5.23
CA ASN A 140 21.99 5.69 -5.54
C ASN A 140 20.51 5.58 -5.89
N LEU A 141 19.71 6.49 -5.36
CA LEU A 141 18.28 6.60 -5.69
C LEU A 141 18.04 7.94 -6.38
N TYR A 142 17.55 7.88 -7.62
CA TYR A 142 17.26 9.05 -8.44
C TYR A 142 15.77 9.15 -8.71
N ASP A 143 15.21 10.36 -8.62
CA ASP A 143 13.90 10.68 -9.19
C ASP A 143 14.03 10.95 -10.71
N TYR A 144 12.91 10.92 -11.45
CA TYR A 144 12.79 11.21 -12.87
C TYR A 144 13.38 12.58 -13.27
N MET A 145 13.45 13.54 -12.33
CA MET A 145 14.12 14.83 -12.53
C MET A 145 15.64 14.81 -12.31
N GLY A 146 16.26 13.64 -12.11
CA GLY A 146 17.70 13.50 -11.85
C GLY A 146 18.16 14.02 -10.49
N LYS A 147 17.22 14.43 -9.63
CA LYS A 147 17.52 14.79 -8.23
C LYS A 147 17.69 13.49 -7.44
N GLY A 148 18.93 13.14 -7.15
CA GLY A 148 19.27 11.99 -6.33
C GLY A 148 19.38 12.34 -4.85
N ALA A 149 19.07 11.37 -4.00
CA ALA A 149 19.56 11.36 -2.62
C ALA A 149 20.69 10.34 -2.53
N LEU A 150 21.85 10.77 -2.02
CA LEU A 150 22.94 9.89 -1.65
C LEU A 150 22.63 9.33 -0.26
N TYR A 151 22.69 8.01 -0.10
CA TYR A 151 22.48 7.32 1.17
C TYR A 151 23.71 6.52 1.55
#